data_AF-A0A8T5RNY8-F1
#
_entry.id   AF-A0A8T5RNY8-F1
#
_cell.length_a   1.000
_cell.length_b   1.000
_cell.length_c   1.000
_cell.angle_alpha   90.00
_cell.angle_beta   90.00
_cell.angle_gamma   90.00
#
_symmetry.space_group_name_H-M   'P 1'
#
loop_
_entity.id
_entity.type
_entity.pdbx_description
1 polymer ?
#
loop_
_entity_poly.entity_id
_entity_poly.type
_entity_poly.pdbx_seq_one_letter_code
_entity_poly.pdbx_strand_id
1 'polypeptide(L)'
;MEEDISSELNKKITENVEKIFGKWIEKASKGESIEGLIKALMVEKVMNILGAVIKRTVVKKIAKKVVKKRVDKFWEKNREMILSKIDLL
;
A
#
# COMPACT_ATOMS: atom_id res chain seq x y z
N MET A 1 27.06 11.98 -1.78
CA MET A 1 27.75 10.79 -1.27
C MET A 1 26.75 9.67 -1.50
N GLU A 2 26.86 8.96 -2.63
CA GLU A 2 26.07 7.75 -2.85
C GLU A 2 26.58 6.73 -1.83
N GLU A 3 25.72 6.30 -0.92
CA GLU A 3 26.05 5.17 -0.06
C GLU A 3 26.27 3.97 -0.99
N ASP A 4 27.51 3.51 -1.12
CA ASP A 4 27.84 2.29 -1.87
C ASP A 4 27.22 1.09 -1.13
N ILE A 5 25.95 0.84 -1.44
CA ILE A 5 25.20 -0.32 -0.99
C ILE A 5 25.83 -1.55 -1.64
N SER A 6 26.07 -2.62 -0.87
CA SER A 6 26.64 -3.84 -1.43
C SER A 6 25.82 -4.37 -2.60
N SER A 7 26.50 -4.91 -3.63
CA SER A 7 25.84 -5.44 -4.83
C SER A 7 24.77 -6.49 -4.51
N GLU A 8 24.97 -7.27 -3.44
CA GLU A 8 23.99 -8.23 -2.95
C GLU A 8 22.74 -7.56 -2.35
N LEU A 9 22.91 -6.50 -1.55
CA LEU A 9 21.80 -5.76 -0.99
C LEU A 9 21.02 -5.03 -2.09
N ASN A 10 21.71 -4.44 -3.06
CA ASN A 10 21.07 -3.80 -4.21
C ASN A 10 20.24 -4.80 -5.02
N LYS A 11 20.79 -5.99 -5.31
CA LYS A 11 20.05 -7.06 -5.99
C LYS A 11 18.79 -7.47 -5.22
N LYS A 12 18.90 -7.66 -3.90
CA LYS A 12 17.74 -7.98 -3.04
C LYS A 12 16.69 -6.87 -3.05
N ILE A 13 17.09 -5.60 -3.07
CA ILE A 13 16.17 -4.47 -3.18
C ILE A 13 15.44 -4.53 -4.52
N THR A 14 16.18 -4.65 -5.62
CA THR A 14 15.62 -4.73 -6.98
C THR A 14 14.61 -5.86 -7.13
N GLU A 15 14.96 -7.07 -6.71
CA GLU A 15 14.08 -8.24 -6.78
C GLU A 15 12.76 -8.02 -6.00
N ASN A 16 12.83 -7.35 -4.85
CA ASN A 16 11.63 -7.03 -4.07
C ASN A 16 10.78 -5.94 -4.73
N VAL A 17 11.41 -4.92 -5.32
CA VAL A 17 10.73 -3.85 -6.06
C VAL A 17 9.99 -4.44 -7.27
N GLU A 18 10.67 -5.23 -8.10
CA GLU A 18 10.08 -5.88 -9.27
C GLU A 18 8.90 -6.77 -8.88
N LYS A 19 9.04 -7.54 -7.81
CA LYS A 19 7.97 -8.41 -7.30
C LYS A 19 6.75 -7.64 -6.83
N ILE A 20 6.94 -6.51 -6.15
CA ILE A 20 5.83 -5.65 -5.72
C ILE A 20 5.16 -5.00 -6.94
N PHE A 21 5.96 -4.48 -7.86
CA PHE A 21 5.48 -3.84 -9.08
C PHE A 21 4.67 -4.82 -9.95
N GLY A 22 5.15 -6.05 -10.14
CA GLY A 22 4.42 -7.09 -10.87
C GLY A 22 3.05 -7.38 -10.26
N LYS A 23 2.93 -7.41 -8.92
CA LYS A 23 1.64 -7.58 -8.24
C LYS A 23 0.69 -6.39 -8.46
N TRP A 24 1.22 -5.17 -8.60
CA TRP A 24 0.40 -4.00 -8.88
C TRP A 24 -0.12 -4.02 -10.31
N ILE A 25 0.73 -4.40 -11.27
CA ILE A 25 0.32 -4.60 -12.67
C ILE A 25 -0.73 -5.70 -12.77
N GLU A 26 -0.54 -6.83 -12.09
CA GLU A 26 -1.52 -7.94 -12.11
C GLU A 26 -2.89 -7.54 -11.54
N LYS A 27 -2.89 -6.65 -10.55
CA LYS A 27 -4.11 -6.09 -9.98
C LYS A 27 -4.78 -5.10 -10.94
N ALA A 28 -3.99 -4.20 -11.52
CA ALA A 28 -4.46 -3.25 -12.53
C ALA A 28 -5.04 -3.98 -13.76
N SER A 29 -4.40 -5.05 -14.22
CA SER A 29 -4.85 -5.85 -15.37
C SER A 29 -6.15 -6.62 -15.10
N LYS A 30 -6.48 -6.88 -13.83
CA LYS A 30 -7.78 -7.44 -13.39
C LYS A 30 -8.87 -6.36 -13.23
N GLY A 31 -8.60 -5.13 -13.66
CA GLY A 31 -9.54 -4.03 -13.60
C GLY A 31 -9.61 -3.33 -12.23
N GLU A 32 -8.66 -3.57 -11.32
CA GLU A 32 -8.55 -2.70 -10.14
C GLU A 32 -8.13 -1.30 -10.59
N SER A 33 -8.90 -0.28 -10.17
CA SER A 33 -8.56 1.11 -10.42
C SER A 33 -7.32 1.54 -9.64
N ILE A 34 -6.64 2.60 -10.12
CA ILE A 34 -5.54 3.26 -9.39
C ILE A 34 -5.98 3.65 -7.97
N GLU A 35 -7.22 4.11 -7.81
CA GLU A 35 -7.85 4.34 -6.50
C GLU A 35 -7.81 3.08 -5.61
N GLY A 36 -8.18 1.92 -6.15
CA GLY A 36 -8.12 0.65 -5.45
C GLY A 36 -6.71 0.30 -4.98
N LEU A 37 -5.69 0.54 -5.83
CA LEU A 37 -4.29 0.35 -5.49
C LEU A 37 -3.84 1.28 -4.35
N ILE A 38 -4.16 2.58 -4.44
CA ILE A 38 -3.80 3.56 -3.42
C ILE A 38 -4.46 3.20 -2.08
N LYS A 39 -5.76 2.88 -2.09
CA LYS A 39 -6.48 2.42 -0.89
C LYS A 39 -5.84 1.16 -0.30
N ALA A 40 -5.44 0.20 -1.14
CA ALA A 40 -4.78 -1.02 -0.67
C ALA A 40 -3.44 -0.70 0.03
N LEU A 41 -2.65 0.22 -0.51
CA LEU A 41 -1.40 0.67 0.10
C LEU A 41 -1.62 1.37 1.44
N MET A 42 -2.62 2.23 1.53
CA MET A 42 -3.00 2.86 2.79
C MET A 42 -3.37 1.81 3.85
N VAL A 43 -4.17 0.81 3.49
CA VAL A 43 -4.54 -0.28 4.40
C VAL A 43 -3.29 -1.06 4.84
N GLU A 44 -2.40 -1.38 3.91
CA GLU A 44 -1.19 -2.16 4.19
C GLU A 44 -0.26 -1.40 5.15
N LYS A 45 -0.05 -0.10 4.92
CA LYS A 45 0.80 0.75 5.76
C LYS A 45 0.23 0.92 7.17
N VAL A 46 -1.08 1.14 7.30
CA VAL A 46 -1.74 1.18 8.62
C VAL A 46 -1.66 -0.19 9.32
N MET A 47 -1.87 -1.29 8.60
CA MET A 47 -1.76 -2.63 9.17
C MET A 47 -0.33 -3.00 9.58
N ASN A 48 0.70 -2.48 8.93
CA ASN A 48 2.09 -2.67 9.35
C ASN A 48 2.37 -2.00 10.70
N ILE A 49 1.83 -0.79 10.91
CA ILE A 49 1.91 -0.09 12.21
C ILE A 49 1.15 -0.88 13.29
N LEU A 50 -0.09 -1.29 12.99
CA LEU A 50 -0.92 -2.04 13.95
C LEU A 50 -0.40 -3.46 14.19
N GLY A 51 0.31 -4.05 13.23
CA GLY A 51 0.87 -5.39 13.31
C GLY A 51 1.88 -5.56 14.42
N ALA A 52 2.59 -4.49 14.79
CA ALA A 52 3.49 -4.48 15.94
C ALA A 52 2.75 -4.68 17.29
N VAL A 53 1.47 -4.30 17.35
CA VAL A 53 0.64 -4.31 18.57
C VAL A 53 -0.31 -5.51 18.59
N ILE A 54 -0.81 -5.93 17.42
CA ILE A 54 -1.84 -6.97 17.31
C ILE A 54 -1.22 -8.34 17.06
N LYS A 55 -1.08 -9.14 18.13
CA LYS A 55 -0.52 -10.51 18.07
C LYS A 55 -1.51 -11.59 17.65
N ARG A 56 -2.81 -11.40 17.91
CA ARG A 56 -3.86 -12.42 17.66
C ARG A 56 -4.42 -12.36 16.24
N THR A 57 -4.45 -13.49 15.54
CA THR A 57 -4.93 -13.61 14.15
C THR A 57 -6.37 -13.14 13.94
N VAL A 58 -7.28 -13.46 14.87
CA VAL A 58 -8.69 -13.04 14.80
C VAL A 58 -8.80 -11.51 14.88
N VAL A 59 -8.06 -10.90 15.81
CA VAL A 59 -8.02 -9.44 15.99
C VAL A 59 -7.42 -8.78 14.75
N LYS A 60 -6.38 -9.36 14.14
CA LYS A 60 -5.78 -8.87 12.90
C LYS A 60 -6.78 -8.84 11.74
N LYS A 61 -7.64 -9.86 11.62
CA LYS A 61 -8.72 -9.90 10.61
C LYS A 61 -9.76 -8.80 10.86
N ILE A 62 -10.17 -8.58 12.11
CA ILE A 62 -11.14 -7.55 12.47
C ILE A 62 -10.55 -6.15 12.22
N ALA A 63 -9.34 -5.91 12.70
CA ALA A 63 -8.62 -4.65 12.49
C ALA A 63 -8.50 -4.33 11.00
N LYS A 64 -8.11 -5.30 10.16
CA LYS A 64 -8.03 -5.10 8.71
C LYS A 64 -9.38 -4.67 8.10
N LYS A 65 -10.50 -5.27 8.52
CA LYS A 65 -11.84 -4.85 8.06
C LYS A 65 -12.16 -3.42 8.49
N VAL A 66 -11.84 -3.05 9.73
CA VAL A 66 -12.06 -1.69 10.25
C VAL A 66 -11.21 -0.67 9.50
N VAL A 67 -9.92 -0.96 9.31
CA VAL A 67 -9.00 -0.11 8.55
C VAL A 67 -9.49 0.09 7.13
N LYS A 68 -9.91 -0.97 6.42
CA LYS A 68 -10.47 -0.86 5.07
C LYS A 68 -11.66 0.10 5.04
N LYS A 69 -12.64 -0.07 5.94
CA LYS A 69 -13.79 0.84 6.04
C LYS A 69 -13.40 2.29 6.34
N ARG A 70 -12.37 2.50 7.16
CA ARG A 70 -11.87 3.85 7.49
C ARG A 70 -11.17 4.50 6.30
N VAL A 71 -10.37 3.73 5.56
CA VAL A 71 -9.71 4.19 4.33
C VAL A 71 -10.75 4.53 3.26
N ASP A 72 -11.76 3.71 3.06
CA ASP A 72 -12.84 3.99 2.10
C ASP A 72 -13.56 5.30 2.44
N LYS A 73 -13.99 5.48 3.70
CA LYS A 73 -14.62 6.72 4.16
C LYS A 73 -13.71 7.95 4.04
N PHE A 74 -12.42 7.77 4.36
CA PHE A 74 -11.46 8.86 4.25
C PHE A 74 -11.27 9.27 2.79
N TRP A 75 -11.16 8.29 1.89
CA TRP A 75 -11.05 8.55 0.46
C TRP A 75 -12.27 9.30 -0.07
N GLU A 76 -13.48 8.81 0.20
CA GLU A 76 -14.72 9.46 -0.22
C GLU A 76 -14.79 10.92 0.24
N LYS A 77 -14.42 11.20 1.51
CA LYS A 77 -14.43 12.54 2.08
C LYS A 77 -13.40 13.48 1.45
N ASN A 78 -12.27 12.95 0.98
CA ASN A 78 -11.13 13.75 0.52
C ASN A 78 -10.86 13.58 -0.98
N ARG A 79 -11.75 12.91 -1.73
CA ARG A 79 -11.50 12.44 -3.09
C ARG A 79 -11.07 13.56 -4.02
N GLU A 80 -11.79 14.67 -4.00
CA GLU A 80 -11.49 15.83 -4.87
C GLU A 80 -10.13 16.43 -4.58
N MET A 81 -9.78 16.61 -3.30
CA MET A 81 -8.47 17.11 -2.89
C MET A 81 -7.33 16.14 -3.24
N ILE A 82 -7.58 14.83 -3.15
CA ILE A 82 -6.58 13.81 -3.50
C ILE A 82 -6.35 13.79 -5.01
N LEU A 83 -7.43 13.76 -5.79
CA LEU A 83 -7.34 13.72 -7.25
C LEU A 83 -6.73 15.00 -7.81
N SER A 84 -7.10 16.18 -7.28
CA SER A 84 -6.49 17.44 -7.72
C SER A 84 -4.98 17.49 -7.48
N LYS A 85 -4.47 16.81 -6.44
CA LYS A 85 -3.02 16.69 -6.21
C LYS A 85 -2.35 15.65 -7.11
N ILE A 86 -3.09 14.66 -7.59
CA ILE A 86 -2.58 13.63 -8.51
C ILE A 86 -2.56 14.16 -9.94
N ASP A 87 -3.58 14.91 -10.38
CA ASP A 87 -3.63 15.53 -11.71
C ASP A 87 -2.61 16.67 -11.88
N LEU A 88 -2.04 17.17 -10.78
CA LEU A 88 -0.96 18.18 -10.77
C LEU A 88 0.45 17.56 -10.90
N LEU A 89 0.57 16.23 -11.00
CA LEU A 89 1.81 15.49 -11.25
C LEU A 89 1.85 14.94 -12.68
#